data_AF-A0AAX3SNZ8-F1
#
_entry.id   AF-A0AAX3SNZ8-F1
#
_cell.length_a   1.000
_cell.length_b   1.000
_cell.length_c   1.000
_cell.angle_alpha   90.00
_cell.angle_beta   90.00
_cell.angle_gamma   90.00
#
_symmetry.space_group_name_H-M   'P 1'
#
loop_
_entity.id
_entity.type
_entity.pdbx_description
1 polymer ?
#
loop_
_entity_poly.entity_id
_entity_poly.type
_entity_poly.pdbx_seq_one_letter_code
_entity_poly.pdbx_strand_id
1 'polypeptide(L)'
;MAGMTAGEPQSANDYDDRTTAAVKSVLIEIGQILGSYKGRYAVVGGAVPWLLLNQNDMRHVGTLDVDLSLDAAALGGGEYAHLIESLKSHGYEQRESLRRFQLVRQIDARDGGPLIDVIVDFLRPRDAVTAKNDPPLVDNFAVQRASGAELALRFCEFIPISGAMPNGGTNRVEVAVCSIPALLAMKGHAIHGRYKHKDAYDIYYCVRNYPGGIDALAAACRPLLDHPEGLAGYRFIAGKFDSPDGFGPTCVRQFVEESRTLGERSADQWQLDAFGQVHAWLRALGL
;
A
#
# COMPACT_ATOMS: atom_id res chain seq x y z
N MET A 1 -22.84 11.87 -0.80
CA MET A 1 -21.75 11.08 -0.17
C MET A 1 -21.34 10.02 -1.17
N ALA A 2 -20.04 9.80 -1.39
CA ALA A 2 -19.61 8.64 -2.16
C ALA A 2 -20.10 7.37 -1.45
N GLY A 3 -20.72 6.44 -2.18
CA GLY A 3 -21.14 5.16 -1.61
C GLY A 3 -19.93 4.30 -1.23
N MET A 4 -20.13 3.33 -0.33
CA MET A 4 -19.11 2.34 -0.01
C MET A 4 -18.63 1.63 -1.28
N THR A 5 -17.34 1.35 -1.37
CA THR A 5 -16.77 0.64 -2.53
C THR A 5 -17.18 -0.83 -2.45
N ALA A 6 -18.11 -1.26 -3.30
CA ALA A 6 -18.67 -2.61 -3.27
C ALA A 6 -17.60 -3.69 -3.50
N GLY A 7 -17.64 -4.77 -2.71
CA GLY A 7 -16.73 -5.91 -2.82
C GLY A 7 -15.35 -5.69 -2.20
N GLU A 8 -15.07 -4.52 -1.61
CA GLU A 8 -13.81 -4.28 -0.88
C GLU A 8 -13.97 -4.53 0.62
N PRO A 9 -12.93 -5.05 1.31
CA PRO A 9 -12.97 -5.28 2.75
C PRO A 9 -13.11 -3.97 3.53
N GLN A 10 -14.00 -3.95 4.53
CA GLN A 10 -14.38 -2.76 5.31
C GLN A 10 -14.15 -2.91 6.82
N SER A 11 -13.78 -4.10 7.29
CA SER A 11 -13.49 -4.39 8.68
C SER A 11 -12.09 -4.97 8.82
N ALA A 12 -11.44 -4.73 9.96
CA ALA A 12 -10.19 -5.38 10.32
C ALA A 12 -10.31 -6.92 10.38
N ASN A 13 -11.51 -7.48 10.60
CA ASN A 13 -11.75 -8.93 10.56
C ASN A 13 -11.64 -9.52 9.15
N ASP A 14 -11.71 -8.69 8.11
CA ASP A 14 -11.57 -9.15 6.72
C ASP A 14 -10.10 -9.39 6.34
N TYR A 15 -9.17 -9.15 7.26
CA TYR A 15 -7.74 -9.35 7.09
C TYR A 15 -7.26 -10.42 8.04
N ASP A 16 -6.60 -11.44 7.49
CA ASP A 16 -6.11 -12.57 8.25
C ASP A 16 -4.61 -12.80 8.06
N ASP A 17 -4.01 -13.46 9.06
CA ASP A 17 -2.58 -13.75 9.10
C ASP A 17 -2.13 -14.68 7.97
N ARG A 18 -3.02 -15.58 7.53
CA ARG A 18 -2.74 -16.57 6.49
C ARG A 18 -2.61 -15.89 5.13
N THR A 19 -3.53 -14.99 4.79
CA THR A 19 -3.44 -14.18 3.56
C THR A 19 -2.26 -13.21 3.61
N THR A 20 -2.01 -12.58 4.76
CA THR A 20 -0.85 -11.68 4.93
C THR A 20 0.49 -12.43 4.74
N ALA A 21 0.59 -13.67 5.22
CA ALA A 21 1.77 -14.51 4.99
C ALA A 21 1.93 -14.87 3.50
N ALA A 22 0.83 -15.15 2.79
CA ALA A 22 0.85 -15.38 1.34
C ALA A 22 1.30 -14.14 0.57
N VAL A 23 0.80 -12.96 0.91
CA VAL A 23 1.25 -11.68 0.34
C VAL A 23 2.75 -11.47 0.54
N LYS A 24 3.26 -11.74 1.75
CA LYS A 24 4.70 -11.66 2.02
C LYS A 24 5.50 -12.64 1.14
N SER A 25 5.00 -13.86 0.94
CA SER A 25 5.63 -14.84 0.06
C SER A 25 5.69 -14.36 -1.39
N VAL A 26 4.61 -13.75 -1.89
CA VAL A 26 4.55 -13.14 -3.23
C VAL A 26 5.52 -11.97 -3.36
N LEU A 27 5.61 -11.08 -2.36
CA LEU A 27 6.56 -9.97 -2.37
C LEU A 27 8.02 -10.45 -2.50
N ILE A 28 8.37 -11.54 -1.82
CA ILE A 28 9.71 -12.14 -1.91
C ILE A 28 9.94 -12.74 -3.31
N GLU A 29 8.94 -13.44 -3.85
CA GLU A 29 9.01 -14.02 -5.19
C GLU A 29 9.16 -12.92 -6.27
N ILE A 30 8.36 -11.85 -6.19
CA ILE A 30 8.47 -10.67 -7.06
C ILE A 30 9.87 -10.05 -6.95
N GLY A 31 10.38 -9.85 -5.73
CA GLY A 31 11.74 -9.31 -5.53
C GLY A 31 12.83 -10.18 -6.17
N GLN A 32 12.63 -11.51 -6.21
CA GLN A 32 13.54 -12.42 -6.88
C GLN A 32 13.42 -12.36 -8.41
N ILE A 33 12.20 -12.41 -8.95
CA ILE A 33 11.94 -12.40 -10.39
C ILE A 33 12.37 -11.06 -10.99
N LEU A 34 12.09 -9.95 -10.28
CA LEU A 34 12.34 -8.60 -10.76
C LEU A 34 13.67 -8.01 -10.27
N GLY A 35 14.62 -8.85 -9.84
CA GLY A 35 15.91 -8.38 -9.32
C GLY A 35 16.69 -7.48 -10.30
N SER A 36 16.56 -7.71 -11.61
CA SER A 36 17.17 -6.86 -12.65
C SER A 36 16.47 -5.49 -12.82
N TYR A 37 15.27 -5.32 -12.29
CA TYR A 37 14.47 -4.09 -12.32
C TYR A 37 14.57 -3.31 -11.00
N LYS A 38 15.55 -3.63 -10.14
CA LYS A 38 15.78 -2.91 -8.89
C LYS A 38 15.84 -1.40 -9.12
N GLY A 39 15.03 -0.65 -8.38
CA GLY A 39 14.91 0.81 -8.49
C GLY A 39 13.99 1.31 -9.60
N ARG A 40 13.40 0.41 -10.41
CA ARG A 40 12.39 0.76 -11.43
C ARG A 40 10.95 0.49 -10.99
N TYR A 41 10.77 -0.05 -9.79
CA TYR A 41 9.49 -0.20 -9.12
C TYR A 41 9.67 -0.06 -7.61
N ALA A 42 8.59 0.24 -6.90
CA ALA A 42 8.54 0.26 -5.44
C ALA A 42 7.23 -0.36 -4.94
N VAL A 43 7.31 -1.10 -3.84
CA VAL A 43 6.13 -1.60 -3.11
C VAL A 43 5.42 -0.42 -2.47
N VAL A 44 4.12 -0.32 -2.68
CA VAL A 44 3.24 0.71 -2.11
C VAL A 44 2.05 0.09 -1.39
N GLY A 45 1.09 0.91 -0.98
CA GLY A 45 -0.20 0.43 -0.49
C GLY A 45 -0.15 -0.22 0.89
N GLY A 46 -1.03 -1.19 1.12
CA GLY A 46 -1.27 -1.78 2.44
C GLY A 46 -0.12 -2.63 2.98
N ALA A 47 0.87 -2.98 2.13
CA ALA A 47 2.06 -3.73 2.52
C ALA A 47 3.06 -2.89 3.33
N VAL A 48 3.16 -1.60 2.99
CA VAL A 48 4.21 -0.71 3.50
C VAL A 48 4.22 -0.59 5.04
N PRO A 49 3.09 -0.38 5.74
CA PRO A 49 3.11 -0.18 7.19
C PRO A 49 3.73 -1.37 7.94
N TRP A 50 3.39 -2.61 7.58
CA TRP A 50 3.93 -3.78 8.27
C TRP A 50 5.31 -4.22 7.77
N LEU A 51 5.78 -3.68 6.65
CA LEU A 51 7.16 -3.84 6.20
C LEU A 51 8.12 -2.90 6.95
N LEU A 52 7.68 -1.67 7.26
CA LEU A 52 8.54 -0.62 7.82
C LEU A 52 8.32 -0.35 9.32
N LEU A 53 7.12 -0.58 9.85
CA LEU A 53 6.71 -0.17 11.20
C LEU A 53 6.33 -1.34 12.11
N ASN A 54 6.79 -2.56 11.82
CA ASN A 54 6.40 -3.75 12.59
C ASN A 54 6.94 -3.73 14.04
N GLN A 55 6.22 -3.01 14.90
CA GLN A 55 6.50 -2.86 16.33
C GLN A 55 5.59 -3.78 17.16
N ASN A 56 6.03 -4.11 18.37
CA ASN A 56 5.36 -5.09 19.23
C ASN A 56 4.03 -4.60 19.81
N ASP A 57 3.86 -3.29 19.99
CA ASP A 57 2.75 -2.74 20.79
C ASP A 57 1.42 -2.72 20.03
N MET A 58 1.45 -2.47 18.71
CA MET A 58 0.26 -2.49 17.86
C MET A 58 0.57 -3.15 16.53
N ARG A 59 0.16 -4.40 16.38
CA ARG A 59 0.29 -5.15 15.13
C ARG A 59 -0.66 -4.60 14.07
N HIS A 60 -0.15 -4.43 12.85
CA HIS A 60 -0.95 -4.04 11.70
C HIS A 60 -1.89 -5.19 11.28
N VAL A 61 -3.09 -4.87 10.77
CA VAL A 61 -4.09 -5.89 10.32
C VAL A 61 -3.63 -6.71 9.11
N GLY A 62 -2.69 -6.19 8.33
CA GLY A 62 -2.17 -6.81 7.12
C GLY A 62 -2.75 -6.22 5.85
N THR A 63 -2.62 -6.95 4.74
CA THR A 63 -3.13 -6.58 3.42
C THR A 63 -3.45 -7.85 2.64
N LEU A 64 -4.30 -7.75 1.62
CA LEU A 64 -4.75 -8.89 0.81
C LEU A 64 -4.09 -8.94 -0.57
N ASP A 65 -3.46 -7.84 -0.96
CA ASP A 65 -2.92 -7.56 -2.29
C ASP A 65 -1.49 -6.99 -2.19
N VAL A 66 -0.80 -7.01 -3.33
CA VAL A 66 0.49 -6.35 -3.54
C VAL A 66 0.28 -5.18 -4.48
N ASP A 67 0.55 -3.97 -4.03
CA ASP A 67 0.58 -2.81 -4.91
C ASP A 67 2.03 -2.48 -5.31
N LEU A 68 2.29 -2.33 -6.62
CA LEU A 68 3.57 -1.91 -7.17
C LEU A 68 3.43 -0.58 -7.91
N SER A 69 4.17 0.45 -7.50
CA SER A 69 4.35 1.65 -8.31
C SER A 69 5.51 1.44 -9.28
N LEU A 70 5.25 1.63 -10.58
CA LEU A 70 6.20 1.43 -11.66
C LEU A 70 6.78 2.77 -12.15
N ASP A 71 8.09 2.81 -12.37
CA ASP A 71 8.75 3.92 -13.03
C ASP A 71 8.47 3.86 -14.53
N ALA A 72 7.45 4.60 -14.95
CA ALA A 72 7.01 4.60 -16.34
C ALA A 72 8.08 5.10 -17.33
N ALA A 73 9.02 5.95 -16.87
CA ALA A 73 10.10 6.46 -17.71
C ALA A 73 11.23 5.43 -17.81
N ALA A 74 11.66 4.85 -16.69
CA ALA A 74 12.70 3.82 -16.67
C ALA A 74 12.25 2.50 -17.32
N LEU A 75 10.95 2.25 -17.41
CA LEU A 75 10.35 1.08 -18.08
C LEU A 75 9.87 1.38 -19.51
N GLY A 76 10.38 2.45 -20.13
CA GLY A 76 10.18 2.74 -21.54
C GLY A 76 10.82 1.70 -22.48
N GLY A 77 10.64 1.87 -23.79
CA GLY A 77 11.32 1.02 -24.79
C GLY A 77 10.95 -0.47 -24.77
N GLY A 78 9.85 -0.84 -24.11
CA GLY A 78 9.38 -2.22 -23.99
C GLY A 78 9.88 -2.96 -22.74
N GLU A 79 10.67 -2.34 -21.88
CA GLU A 79 11.11 -2.93 -20.61
C GLU A 79 9.94 -3.29 -19.69
N TYR A 80 8.88 -2.47 -19.68
CA TYR A 80 7.63 -2.82 -19.01
C TYR A 80 7.04 -4.16 -19.46
N ALA A 81 7.07 -4.44 -20.77
CA ALA A 81 6.52 -5.69 -21.30
C ALA A 81 7.35 -6.88 -20.83
N HIS A 82 8.67 -6.77 -20.86
CA HIS A 82 9.58 -7.79 -20.34
C HIS A 82 9.39 -8.03 -18.84
N LEU A 83 9.13 -6.98 -18.05
CA LEU A 83 8.82 -7.09 -16.63
C LEU A 83 7.56 -7.95 -16.41
N ILE A 84 6.49 -7.66 -17.14
CA ILE A 84 5.22 -8.40 -17.01
C ILE A 84 5.35 -9.84 -17.52
N GLU A 85 6.01 -10.05 -18.65
CA GLU A 85 6.25 -11.39 -19.18
C GLU A 85 7.16 -12.22 -18.26
N SER A 86 8.11 -11.59 -17.56
CA SER A 86 8.93 -12.26 -16.53
C SER A 86 8.06 -12.75 -15.37
N LEU A 87 7.05 -12.00 -14.94
CA LEU A 87 6.10 -12.48 -13.93
C LEU A 87 5.23 -13.60 -14.49
N LYS A 88 4.68 -13.45 -15.70
CA LYS A 88 3.84 -14.50 -16.32
C LYS A 88 4.57 -15.82 -16.49
N SER A 89 5.84 -15.80 -16.88
CA SER A 89 6.66 -17.02 -16.99
C SER A 89 6.89 -17.74 -15.65
N HIS A 90 6.55 -17.10 -14.53
CA HIS A 90 6.65 -17.63 -13.16
C HIS A 90 5.28 -17.87 -12.52
N GLY A 91 4.22 -18.05 -13.31
CA GLY A 91 2.90 -18.46 -12.82
C GLY A 91 2.00 -17.32 -12.33
N TYR A 92 2.30 -16.08 -12.74
CA TYR A 92 1.38 -14.96 -12.56
C TYR A 92 0.43 -14.90 -13.75
N GLU A 93 -0.87 -14.84 -13.49
CA GLU A 93 -1.89 -14.94 -14.53
C GLU A 93 -2.69 -13.66 -14.64
N GLN A 94 -3.08 -13.31 -15.87
CA GLN A 94 -4.12 -12.30 -16.11
C GLN A 94 -5.43 -13.02 -16.44
N ARG A 95 -6.25 -13.28 -15.42
CA ARG A 95 -7.56 -13.94 -15.59
C ARG A 95 -8.61 -12.94 -16.09
N GLU A 96 -9.63 -13.43 -16.80
CA GLU A 96 -10.69 -12.59 -17.40
C GLU A 96 -11.48 -11.77 -16.35
N SER A 97 -11.61 -12.28 -15.13
CA SER A 97 -12.29 -11.59 -14.03
C SER A 97 -11.50 -10.42 -13.43
N LEU A 98 -10.22 -10.29 -13.77
CA LEU A 98 -9.33 -9.27 -13.21
C LEU A 98 -9.35 -7.99 -14.02
N ARG A 99 -9.02 -6.89 -13.35
CA ARG A 99 -8.80 -5.61 -14.05
C ARG A 99 -7.54 -5.71 -14.91
N ARG A 100 -7.47 -4.91 -15.97
CA ARG A 100 -6.34 -4.94 -16.92
C ARG A 100 -4.97 -4.64 -16.29
N PHE A 101 -4.96 -4.05 -15.10
CA PHE A 101 -3.75 -3.71 -14.35
C PHE A 101 -3.44 -4.68 -13.21
N GLN A 102 -4.07 -5.85 -13.22
CA GLN A 102 -3.94 -6.88 -12.21
C GLN A 102 -3.34 -8.15 -12.80
N LEU A 103 -2.42 -8.75 -12.05
CA LEU A 103 -2.09 -10.16 -12.15
C LEU A 103 -2.53 -10.86 -10.87
N VAL A 104 -2.74 -12.17 -10.94
CA VAL A 104 -2.95 -13.03 -9.77
C VAL A 104 -1.84 -14.05 -9.66
N ARG A 105 -1.38 -14.28 -8.43
CA ARG A 105 -0.52 -15.40 -8.07
C ARG A 105 -1.25 -16.27 -7.06
N GLN A 106 -1.47 -17.54 -7.42
CA GLN A 106 -2.12 -18.49 -6.54
C GLN A 106 -1.11 -19.14 -5.59
N ILE A 107 -1.38 -19.13 -4.29
CA ILE A 107 -0.48 -19.58 -3.23
C ILE A 107 -1.12 -20.73 -2.46
N ASP A 108 -0.39 -21.84 -2.34
CA ASP A 108 -0.67 -22.88 -1.36
C ASP A 108 0.07 -22.55 -0.06
N ALA A 109 -0.68 -22.25 1.00
CA ALA A 109 -0.13 -21.96 2.32
C ALA A 109 0.43 -23.22 3.03
N ARG A 110 0.24 -24.42 2.45
CA ARG A 110 0.70 -25.72 2.97
C ARG A 110 0.15 -26.05 4.35
N ASP A 111 -1.01 -25.50 4.67
CA ASP A 111 -1.74 -25.67 5.91
C ASP A 111 -2.99 -26.56 5.75
N GLY A 112 -3.17 -27.16 4.56
CA GLY A 112 -4.34 -27.95 4.21
C GLY A 112 -5.60 -27.13 3.91
N GLY A 113 -5.51 -25.78 3.94
CA GLY A 113 -6.58 -24.89 3.55
C GLY A 113 -6.68 -24.66 2.02
N PRO A 114 -7.70 -23.91 1.57
CA PRO A 114 -7.86 -23.60 0.15
C PRO A 114 -6.73 -22.71 -0.38
N LEU A 115 -6.47 -22.78 -1.68
CA LEU A 115 -5.49 -21.90 -2.33
C LEU A 115 -5.88 -20.43 -2.16
N ILE A 116 -4.87 -19.57 -2.04
CA ILE A 116 -5.04 -18.12 -1.84
C ILE A 116 -4.68 -17.42 -3.13
N ASP A 117 -5.60 -16.66 -3.69
CA ASP A 117 -5.30 -15.78 -4.81
C ASP A 117 -4.78 -14.45 -4.28
N VAL A 118 -3.49 -14.17 -4.49
CA VAL A 118 -2.88 -12.88 -4.18
C VAL A 118 -2.88 -12.02 -5.44
N ILE A 119 -3.56 -10.88 -5.38
CA ILE A 119 -3.62 -9.92 -6.48
C ILE A 119 -2.41 -9.00 -6.44
N VAL A 120 -1.83 -8.73 -7.61
CA VAL A 120 -0.77 -7.74 -7.80
C VAL A 120 -1.30 -6.60 -8.67
N ASP A 121 -1.44 -5.43 -8.07
CA ASP A 121 -1.87 -4.20 -8.71
C ASP A 121 -0.67 -3.41 -9.24
N PHE A 122 -0.69 -3.05 -10.52
CA PHE A 122 0.38 -2.30 -11.17
C PHE A 122 -0.04 -0.85 -11.40
N LEU A 123 0.61 0.04 -10.66
CA LEU A 123 0.33 1.47 -10.63
C LEU A 123 1.41 2.25 -11.36
N ARG A 124 1.04 3.43 -11.86
CA ARG A 124 1.98 4.43 -12.38
C ARG A 124 1.58 5.83 -11.93
N PRO A 125 2.50 6.81 -11.91
CA PRO A 125 2.16 8.20 -11.68
C PRO A 125 1.06 8.68 -12.62
N ARG A 126 0.08 9.40 -12.07
CA ARG A 126 -1.12 9.83 -12.81
C ARG A 126 -0.77 10.65 -14.07
N ASP A 127 0.21 11.53 -13.94
CA ASP A 127 0.65 12.44 -15.00
C ASP A 127 1.84 11.92 -15.81
N ALA A 128 2.25 10.66 -15.59
CA ALA A 128 3.30 10.05 -16.41
C ALA A 128 2.88 10.02 -17.89
N VAL A 129 3.66 10.70 -18.72
CA VAL A 129 3.55 10.64 -20.18
C VAL A 129 4.35 9.44 -20.65
N THR A 130 3.66 8.47 -21.26
CA THR A 130 4.27 7.26 -21.83
C THR A 130 3.96 7.22 -23.31
N ALA A 131 4.94 6.83 -24.13
CA ALA A 131 4.68 6.53 -25.54
C ALA A 131 3.60 5.45 -25.64
N LYS A 132 2.57 5.69 -26.46
CA LYS A 132 1.50 4.72 -26.70
C LYS A 132 1.97 3.79 -27.82
N ASN A 133 2.01 2.48 -27.54
CA ASN A 133 2.26 1.47 -28.55
C ASN A 133 0.93 1.05 -29.19
N ASP A 134 0.94 0.92 -30.51
CA ASP A 134 -0.18 0.39 -31.30
C ASP A 134 0.38 -0.58 -32.35
N PRO A 135 0.22 -1.91 -32.17
CA PRO A 135 -0.53 -2.57 -31.08
C PRO A 135 0.16 -2.45 -29.70
N PRO A 136 -0.57 -2.70 -28.59
CA PRO A 136 0.03 -2.79 -27.25
C PRO A 136 1.15 -3.84 -27.17
N LEU A 137 2.16 -3.59 -26.34
CA LEU A 137 3.29 -4.53 -26.16
C LEU A 137 2.95 -5.74 -25.29
N VAL A 138 1.90 -5.64 -24.47
CA VAL A 138 1.36 -6.75 -23.67
C VAL A 138 -0.13 -6.80 -23.92
N ASP A 139 -0.59 -7.92 -24.47
CA ASP A 139 -2.01 -8.12 -24.77
C ASP A 139 -2.85 -8.06 -23.50
N ASN A 140 -3.99 -7.37 -23.59
CA ASN A 140 -4.98 -7.16 -22.53
C ASN A 140 -4.47 -6.55 -21.22
N PHE A 141 -3.21 -6.16 -21.11
CA PHE A 141 -2.63 -5.61 -19.89
C PHE A 141 -2.45 -4.07 -19.93
N ALA A 142 -2.48 -3.42 -18.77
CA ALA A 142 -2.34 -1.96 -18.60
C ALA A 142 -1.79 -1.62 -17.21
N VAL A 143 -1.46 -0.36 -16.95
CA VAL A 143 -1.14 0.15 -15.61
C VAL A 143 -2.19 1.16 -15.16
N GLN A 144 -2.52 1.16 -13.87
CA GLN A 144 -3.46 2.12 -13.31
C GLN A 144 -2.76 3.43 -12.93
N ARG A 145 -3.37 4.57 -13.28
CA ARG A 145 -2.90 5.89 -12.87
C ARG A 145 -3.24 6.15 -11.41
N ALA A 146 -2.23 6.46 -10.59
CA ALA A 146 -2.36 6.76 -9.17
C ALA A 146 -1.70 8.10 -8.82
N SER A 147 -2.40 8.91 -8.03
CA SER A 147 -1.88 10.18 -7.49
C SER A 147 -0.87 9.91 -6.37
N GLY A 148 0.20 10.70 -6.32
CA GLY A 148 1.33 10.50 -5.40
C GLY A 148 2.23 9.29 -5.71
N ALA A 149 1.97 8.51 -6.76
CA ALA A 149 2.73 7.29 -7.05
C ALA A 149 4.19 7.57 -7.46
N GLU A 150 4.49 8.78 -7.94
CA GLU A 150 5.86 9.26 -8.18
C GLU A 150 6.64 9.51 -6.89
N LEU A 151 5.96 9.86 -5.78
CA LEU A 151 6.60 10.00 -4.48
C LEU A 151 7.15 8.66 -4.00
N ALA A 152 6.46 7.57 -4.30
CA ALA A 152 6.87 6.23 -3.88
C ALA A 152 8.23 5.80 -4.45
N LEU A 153 8.52 6.19 -5.69
CA LEU A 153 9.80 5.88 -6.34
C LEU A 153 10.90 6.85 -5.91
N ARG A 154 10.55 8.12 -5.69
CA ARG A 154 11.50 9.16 -5.26
C ARG A 154 11.92 9.02 -3.80
N PHE A 155 10.99 8.64 -2.93
CA PHE A 155 11.17 8.49 -1.50
C PHE A 155 10.93 7.03 -1.11
N CYS A 156 11.80 6.14 -1.58
CA CYS A 156 11.80 4.73 -1.21
C CYS A 156 12.98 4.38 -0.31
N GLU A 157 12.79 3.30 0.44
CA GLU A 157 13.82 2.64 1.22
C GLU A 157 14.01 1.22 0.67
N PHE A 158 15.27 0.83 0.45
CA PHE A 158 15.58 -0.56 0.10
C PHE A 158 15.70 -1.37 1.38
N ILE A 159 14.80 -2.34 1.56
CA ILE A 159 14.78 -3.17 2.76
C ILE A 159 14.99 -4.65 2.40
N PRO A 160 15.74 -5.41 3.23
CA PRO A 160 15.79 -6.85 3.10
C PRO A 160 14.48 -7.47 3.60
N ILE A 161 13.85 -8.30 2.79
CA ILE A 161 12.72 -9.15 3.19
C ILE A 161 13.13 -10.62 3.12
N SER A 162 12.78 -11.38 4.16
CA SER A 162 13.06 -12.82 4.25
C SER A 162 11.78 -13.59 4.56
N GLY A 163 11.66 -14.80 4.01
CA GLY A 163 10.50 -15.66 4.25
C GLY A 163 10.45 -16.87 3.32
N ALA A 164 9.32 -17.59 3.37
CA ALA A 164 9.05 -18.73 2.53
C ALA A 164 8.71 -18.31 1.09
N MET A 165 9.17 -19.09 0.11
CA MET A 165 8.80 -18.92 -1.29
C MET A 165 7.53 -19.71 -1.62
N PRO A 166 6.71 -19.29 -2.60
CA PRO A 166 5.49 -20.01 -2.99
C PRO A 166 5.74 -21.48 -3.36
N ASN A 167 6.82 -21.74 -4.09
CA ASN A 167 7.18 -23.08 -4.55
C ASN A 167 8.05 -23.86 -3.52
N GLY A 168 8.31 -23.27 -2.35
CA GLY A 168 9.02 -23.91 -1.24
C GLY A 168 10.46 -23.42 -1.05
N GLY A 169 11.05 -23.77 0.09
CA GLY A 169 12.30 -23.19 0.54
C GLY A 169 12.11 -21.77 1.11
N THR A 170 13.24 -21.13 1.44
CA THR A 170 13.26 -19.76 1.96
C THR A 170 14.16 -18.90 1.09
N ASN A 171 13.87 -17.62 1.02
CA ASN A 171 14.69 -16.65 0.28
C ASN A 171 14.82 -15.35 1.06
N ARG A 172 15.85 -14.57 0.72
CA ARG A 172 16.06 -13.21 1.19
C ARG A 172 16.37 -12.32 -0.01
N VAL A 173 15.52 -11.33 -0.24
CA VAL A 173 15.65 -10.36 -1.33
C VAL A 173 15.65 -8.95 -0.78
N GLU A 174 16.16 -8.00 -1.56
CA GLU A 174 16.07 -6.58 -1.25
C GLU A 174 15.06 -5.92 -2.18
N VAL A 175 14.07 -5.24 -1.61
CA VAL A 175 12.98 -4.59 -2.36
C VAL A 175 12.92 -3.11 -2.01
N ALA A 176 12.63 -2.27 -3.00
CA ALA A 176 12.29 -0.88 -2.76
C ALA A 176 10.87 -0.80 -2.19
N VAL A 177 10.71 -0.13 -1.05
CA VAL A 177 9.43 0.09 -0.38
C VAL A 177 9.24 1.60 -0.23
N CYS A 178 8.06 2.09 -0.58
CA CYS A 178 7.70 3.49 -0.39
C CYS A 178 7.86 3.88 1.09
N SER A 179 8.53 5.00 1.36
CA SER A 179 8.68 5.52 2.72
C SER A 179 7.33 5.86 3.34
N ILE A 180 7.25 5.86 4.67
CA ILE A 180 6.01 6.23 5.38
C ILE A 180 5.50 7.64 5.02
N PRO A 181 6.36 8.67 4.92
CA PRO A 181 5.92 9.99 4.44
C PRO A 181 5.24 9.95 3.07
N ALA A 182 5.80 9.21 2.10
CA ALA A 182 5.24 9.10 0.76
C ALA A 182 3.94 8.28 0.76
N LEU A 183 3.88 7.20 1.55
CA LEU A 183 2.65 6.43 1.76
C LEU A 183 1.53 7.32 2.31
N LEU A 184 1.81 8.15 3.32
CA LEU A 184 0.83 9.07 3.90
C LEU A 184 0.28 10.04 2.85
N ALA A 185 1.14 10.61 2.00
CA ALA A 185 0.68 11.47 0.91
C ALA A 185 -0.25 10.71 -0.06
N MET A 186 0.14 9.51 -0.49
CA MET A 186 -0.70 8.65 -1.34
C MET A 186 -2.04 8.30 -0.67
N LYS A 187 -2.03 7.99 0.63
CA LYS A 187 -3.24 7.70 1.40
C LYS A 187 -4.15 8.92 1.53
N GLY A 188 -3.59 10.13 1.60
CA GLY A 188 -4.34 11.38 1.53
C GLY A 188 -5.16 11.50 0.25
N HIS A 189 -4.58 11.20 -0.90
CA HIS A 189 -5.32 11.14 -2.17
C HIS A 189 -6.38 10.04 -2.17
N ALA A 190 -6.07 8.86 -1.64
CA ALA A 190 -7.01 7.74 -1.55
C ALA A 190 -8.24 8.10 -0.70
N ILE A 191 -8.05 8.52 0.56
CA ILE A 191 -9.15 8.86 1.47
C ILE A 191 -9.99 10.05 0.99
N HIS A 192 -9.41 10.93 0.16
CA HIS A 192 -10.17 12.00 -0.50
C HIS A 192 -11.09 11.48 -1.60
N GLY A 193 -10.60 10.51 -2.39
CA GLY A 193 -11.24 10.05 -3.62
C GLY A 193 -12.09 8.77 -3.52
N ARG A 194 -11.96 7.97 -2.46
CA ARG A 194 -12.72 6.72 -2.28
C ARG A 194 -13.21 6.51 -0.85
N TYR A 195 -14.24 5.69 -0.71
CA TYR A 195 -14.75 5.27 0.59
C TYR A 195 -14.25 3.85 0.92
N LYS A 196 -13.18 3.79 1.73
CA LYS A 196 -12.61 2.56 2.29
C LYS A 196 -12.07 2.85 3.69
N HIS A 197 -12.65 2.22 4.73
CA HIS A 197 -12.27 2.50 6.12
C HIS A 197 -10.78 2.28 6.39
N LYS A 198 -10.18 1.25 5.77
CA LYS A 198 -8.77 0.92 5.94
C LYS A 198 -7.82 2.06 5.58
N ASP A 199 -8.17 2.97 4.66
CA ASP A 199 -7.27 4.09 4.33
C ASP A 199 -7.07 5.02 5.53
N ALA A 200 -8.13 5.29 6.30
CA ALA A 200 -8.03 6.07 7.54
C ALA A 200 -7.24 5.31 8.62
N TYR A 201 -7.46 4.00 8.72
CA TYR A 201 -6.71 3.14 9.64
C TYR A 201 -5.21 3.13 9.31
N ASP A 202 -4.83 2.95 8.04
CA ASP A 202 -3.42 2.92 7.61
C ASP A 202 -2.73 4.26 7.91
N ILE A 203 -3.42 5.40 7.71
CA ILE A 203 -2.91 6.74 8.07
C ILE A 203 -2.63 6.81 9.57
N TYR A 204 -3.64 6.51 10.39
CA TYR A 204 -3.51 6.55 11.83
C TYR A 204 -2.43 5.59 12.34
N TYR A 205 -2.41 4.36 11.82
CA TYR A 205 -1.41 3.35 12.18
C TYR A 205 0.00 3.88 11.92
N CYS A 206 0.24 4.46 10.74
CA CYS A 206 1.55 4.99 10.38
C CYS A 206 1.98 6.13 11.28
N VAL A 207 1.07 7.07 11.57
CA VAL A 207 1.37 8.21 12.46
C VAL A 207 1.70 7.73 13.88
N ARG A 208 0.87 6.85 14.43
CA ARG A 208 1.04 6.34 15.79
C ARG A 208 2.33 5.54 15.97
N ASN A 209 2.68 4.70 15.00
CA ASN A 209 3.78 3.73 15.14
C ASN A 209 5.09 4.20 14.50
N TYR A 210 5.17 5.44 14.02
CA TYR A 210 6.41 5.94 13.44
C TYR A 210 7.54 6.02 14.49
N PRO A 211 8.73 5.45 14.22
CA PRO A 211 9.86 5.52 15.16
C PRO A 211 10.25 6.97 15.47
N GLY A 212 10.44 7.28 16.75
CA GLY A 212 10.70 8.65 17.20
C GLY A 212 9.46 9.53 17.31
N GLY A 213 8.27 8.98 17.03
CA GLY A 213 6.99 9.65 17.24
C GLY A 213 6.71 10.80 16.27
N ILE A 214 5.78 11.66 16.69
CA ILE A 214 5.19 12.71 15.86
C ILE A 214 6.24 13.67 15.29
N ASP A 215 7.17 14.15 16.10
CA ASP A 215 8.16 15.15 15.67
C ASP A 215 9.13 14.58 14.62
N ALA A 216 9.53 13.31 14.81
CA ALA A 216 10.37 12.60 13.84
C ALA A 216 9.63 12.39 12.51
N LEU A 217 8.36 11.97 12.57
CA LEU A 217 7.53 11.82 11.38
C LEU A 217 7.33 13.16 10.66
N ALA A 218 7.03 14.22 11.40
CA ALA A 218 6.88 15.56 10.82
C ALA A 218 8.17 16.01 10.12
N ALA A 219 9.34 15.81 10.75
CA ALA A 219 10.63 16.11 10.12
C ALA A 219 10.85 15.31 8.83
N ALA A 220 10.55 14.01 8.84
CA ALA A 220 10.67 13.14 7.66
C ALA A 220 9.70 13.51 6.53
N CYS A 221 8.54 14.09 6.85
CA CYS A 221 7.54 14.56 5.90
C CYS A 221 7.89 15.92 5.25
N ARG A 222 8.78 16.74 5.84
CA ARG A 222 9.09 18.09 5.33
C ARG A 222 9.54 18.12 3.87
N PRO A 223 10.45 17.24 3.40
CA PRO A 223 10.88 17.25 1.99
C PRO A 223 9.74 16.99 1.00
N LEU A 224 8.66 16.32 1.42
CA LEU A 224 7.53 16.02 0.56
C LEU A 224 6.60 17.22 0.37
N LEU A 225 6.72 18.28 1.19
CA LEU A 225 5.96 19.51 1.03
C LEU A 225 6.40 20.31 -0.22
N ASP A 226 7.64 20.11 -0.68
CA ASP A 226 8.16 20.71 -1.92
C ASP A 226 7.56 20.04 -3.19
N HIS A 227 6.81 18.96 -3.02
CA HIS A 227 6.15 18.23 -4.08
C HIS A 227 4.63 18.49 -4.07
N PRO A 228 4.01 18.96 -5.17
CA PRO A 228 2.59 19.27 -5.21
C PRO A 228 1.68 18.12 -4.74
N GLU A 229 1.97 16.90 -5.18
CA GLU A 229 1.21 15.71 -4.80
C GLU A 229 1.41 15.34 -3.32
N GLY A 230 2.58 15.64 -2.74
CA GLY A 230 2.88 15.43 -1.33
C GLY A 230 2.08 16.39 -0.45
N LEU A 231 2.18 17.70 -0.75
CA LEU A 231 1.42 18.74 -0.08
C LEU A 231 -0.10 18.55 -0.22
N ALA A 232 -0.59 18.20 -1.41
CA ALA A 232 -2.00 17.92 -1.63
C ALA A 232 -2.48 16.72 -0.80
N GLY A 233 -1.71 15.63 -0.81
CA GLY A 233 -2.00 14.44 -0.01
C GLY A 233 -2.14 14.76 1.48
N TYR A 234 -1.19 15.49 2.07
CA TYR A 234 -1.27 15.87 3.49
C TYR A 234 -2.44 16.82 3.79
N ARG A 235 -2.74 17.78 2.91
CA ARG A 235 -3.93 18.63 3.05
C ARG A 235 -5.23 17.85 2.97
N PHE A 236 -5.29 16.80 2.14
CA PHE A 236 -6.44 15.92 2.11
C PHE A 236 -6.61 15.14 3.41
N ILE A 237 -5.52 14.69 4.04
CA ILE A 237 -5.60 14.09 5.38
C ILE A 237 -6.13 15.13 6.38
N ALA A 238 -5.59 16.35 6.37
CA ALA A 238 -6.06 17.42 7.26
C ALA A 238 -7.56 17.68 7.13
N GLY A 239 -8.08 17.73 5.89
CA GLY A 239 -9.52 17.90 5.66
C GLY A 239 -10.38 16.70 6.04
N LYS A 240 -9.81 15.50 6.22
CA LYS A 240 -10.55 14.30 6.66
C LYS A 240 -10.44 14.04 8.16
N PHE A 241 -9.42 14.58 8.82
CA PHE A 241 -9.18 14.48 10.25
C PHE A 241 -9.37 15.85 10.93
N ASP A 242 -10.41 16.58 10.52
CA ASP A 242 -10.70 17.96 10.93
C ASP A 242 -11.30 18.07 12.34
N SER A 243 -11.99 17.03 12.80
CA SER A 243 -12.59 16.95 14.13
C SER A 243 -12.63 15.52 14.66
N PRO A 244 -12.85 15.30 15.97
CA PRO A 244 -13.04 13.96 16.53
C PRO A 244 -14.15 13.14 15.85
N ASP A 245 -15.21 13.80 15.37
CA ASP A 245 -16.33 13.19 14.65
C ASP A 245 -16.19 13.33 13.12
N GLY A 246 -15.01 13.71 12.66
CA GLY A 246 -14.66 13.84 11.25
C GLY A 246 -14.59 12.48 10.55
N PHE A 247 -14.61 12.51 9.21
CA PHE A 247 -14.67 11.30 8.39
C PHE A 247 -13.56 10.29 8.72
N GLY A 248 -12.31 10.74 8.86
CA GLY A 248 -11.15 9.91 9.12
C GLY A 248 -11.24 9.17 10.45
N PRO A 249 -11.36 9.86 11.59
CA PRO A 249 -11.52 9.23 12.91
C PRO A 249 -12.71 8.25 12.97
N THR A 250 -13.87 8.63 12.42
CA THR A 250 -15.04 7.74 12.36
C THR A 250 -14.78 6.49 11.51
N CYS A 251 -14.07 6.61 10.38
CA CYS A 251 -13.66 5.45 9.60
C CYS A 251 -12.72 4.53 10.39
N VAL A 252 -11.78 5.08 11.16
CA VAL A 252 -10.89 4.27 12.02
C VAL A 252 -11.70 3.49 13.04
N ARG A 253 -12.65 4.15 13.72
CA ARG A 253 -13.57 3.51 14.66
C ARG A 253 -14.31 2.34 14.00
N GLN A 254 -15.02 2.63 12.90
CA GLN A 254 -15.83 1.65 12.18
C GLN A 254 -15.01 0.47 11.67
N PHE A 255 -13.74 0.70 11.31
CA PHE A 255 -12.84 -0.36 10.86
C PHE A 255 -12.55 -1.39 11.96
N VAL A 256 -12.46 -0.96 13.22
CA VAL A 256 -11.95 -1.80 14.33
C VAL A 256 -13.02 -2.25 15.32
N GLU A 257 -14.19 -1.58 15.39
CA GLU A 257 -15.21 -1.71 16.45
C GLU A 257 -15.68 -3.14 16.73
N GLU A 258 -15.70 -4.02 15.72
CA GLU A 258 -16.14 -5.41 15.87
C GLU A 258 -14.99 -6.42 15.73
N SER A 259 -13.75 -5.95 15.76
CA SER A 259 -12.58 -6.76 15.44
C SER A 259 -11.72 -7.09 16.64
N ARG A 260 -10.90 -8.15 16.50
CA ARG A 260 -9.86 -8.46 17.50
C ARG A 260 -8.84 -7.33 17.66
N THR A 261 -8.67 -6.50 16.64
CA THR A 261 -7.78 -5.34 16.68
C THR A 261 -8.20 -4.32 17.72
N LEU A 262 -9.49 -4.28 18.10
CA LEU A 262 -10.00 -3.40 19.15
C LEU A 262 -9.18 -3.53 20.45
N GLY A 263 -8.83 -4.77 20.83
CA GLY A 263 -8.05 -5.09 22.01
C GLY A 263 -8.75 -4.64 23.29
N GLU A 264 -8.00 -3.98 24.17
CA GLU A 264 -8.52 -3.46 25.45
C GLU A 264 -9.14 -2.06 25.32
N ARG A 265 -8.99 -1.39 24.16
CA ARG A 265 -9.50 -0.04 23.93
C ARG A 265 -10.95 -0.07 23.45
N SER A 266 -11.79 0.87 23.87
CA SER A 266 -13.12 1.04 23.27
C SER A 266 -13.03 1.64 21.86
N ALA A 267 -14.09 1.48 21.07
CA ALA A 267 -14.18 2.05 19.73
C ALA A 267 -14.04 3.60 19.75
N ASP A 268 -14.64 4.25 20.76
CA ASP A 268 -14.52 5.69 20.97
C ASP A 268 -13.08 6.10 21.34
N GLN A 269 -12.36 5.30 22.13
CA GLN A 269 -10.94 5.54 22.41
C GLN A 269 -10.10 5.47 21.15
N TRP A 270 -10.38 4.51 20.24
CA TRP A 270 -9.74 4.46 18.93
C TRP A 270 -10.02 5.70 18.09
N GLN A 271 -11.27 6.18 18.08
CA GLN A 271 -11.66 7.40 17.36
C GLN A 271 -10.89 8.62 17.87
N LEU A 272 -10.90 8.85 19.17
CA LEU A 272 -10.24 10.01 19.80
C LEU A 272 -8.73 9.98 19.63
N ASP A 273 -8.10 8.81 19.80
CA ASP A 273 -6.66 8.64 19.59
C ASP A 273 -6.30 8.84 18.11
N ALA A 274 -7.11 8.33 17.18
CA ALA A 274 -6.89 8.56 15.75
C ALA A 274 -6.91 10.05 15.37
N PHE A 275 -7.90 10.79 15.86
CA PHE A 275 -7.92 12.24 15.70
C PHE A 275 -6.70 12.89 16.37
N GLY A 276 -6.43 12.59 17.64
CA GLY A 276 -5.37 13.23 18.42
C GLY A 276 -3.98 13.06 17.79
N GLN A 277 -3.62 11.84 17.39
CA GLN A 277 -2.31 11.54 16.79
C GLN A 277 -2.14 12.23 15.42
N VAL A 278 -3.13 12.06 14.53
CA VAL A 278 -3.06 12.60 13.16
C VAL A 278 -3.10 14.13 13.19
N HIS A 279 -3.95 14.72 14.03
CA HIS A 279 -4.03 16.17 14.18
C HIS A 279 -2.71 16.74 14.74
N ALA A 280 -2.13 16.14 15.77
CA ALA A 280 -0.86 16.60 16.33
C ALA A 280 0.28 16.51 15.30
N TRP A 281 0.33 15.46 14.49
CA TRP A 281 1.27 15.34 13.37
C TRP A 281 1.10 16.44 12.32
N LEU A 282 -0.13 16.71 11.89
CA LEU A 282 -0.40 17.79 10.93
C LEU A 282 0.01 19.16 11.49
N ARG A 283 -0.25 19.42 12.78
CA ARG A 283 0.20 20.67 13.43
C ARG A 283 1.72 20.80 13.48
N ALA A 284 2.44 19.71 13.75
CA ALA A 284 3.91 19.71 13.73
C ALA A 284 4.48 19.99 12.32
N LEU A 285 3.72 19.63 11.28
CA LEU A 285 4.00 19.98 9.88
C LEU A 285 3.59 21.40 9.49
N GLY A 286 2.82 22.10 10.31
CA GLY A 286 2.26 23.42 10.00
C GLY A 286 1.05 23.37 9.05
N LEU A 287 0.31 22.26 9.07
CA LEU A 287 -0.93 22.05 8.30
C LEU A 287 -2.17 21.99 9.20
#